data_AF-A0A448ZPE4-F1
#
_entry.id   AF-A0A448ZPE4-F1
#
_cell.length_a   1.000
_cell.length_b   1.000
_cell.length_c   1.000
_cell.angle_alpha   90.00
_cell.angle_beta   90.00
_cell.angle_gamma   90.00
#
_symmetry.space_group_name_H-M   'P 1'
#
loop_
_entity.id
_entity.type
_entity.pdbx_description
1 polymer ?
#
loop_
_entity_poly.entity_id
_entity_poly.type
_entity_poly.pdbx_seq_one_letter_code
_entity_poly.pdbx_strand_id
1 'polypeptide(L)'
;MPTKSEDPEDVSSSACNINYGNEFLSTNNDPETIDILFSEELLKLSIEARNEIQEEAHGVRCLAPEETPEMIRDALRKFSNELDKLPRHTMRAYHISQKPTQRSPPQRTFVNTDDFRLRFLRAQLFDVPKAARCMANYLKVILDHVGEYALFRPIRLNDFTKEEQRVFRKGLAQLLPYRDRHGRRVLVVFMGEDWEEVSVTLKAAPISH
;
A
#
# COMPACT_ATOMS: atom_id res chain seq x y z
N MET A 1 -66.15 -2.96 -8.67
CA MET A 1 -65.08 -1.96 -8.87
C MET A 1 -64.06 -2.12 -7.76
N PRO A 2 -62.81 -2.46 -8.11
CA PRO A 2 -61.71 -2.68 -7.15
C PRO A 2 -60.81 -1.44 -7.04
N THR A 3 -60.29 -1.18 -5.85
CA THR A 3 -59.15 -0.29 -5.57
C THR A 3 -58.18 -1.12 -4.70
N LYS A 4 -57.14 -1.70 -5.30
CA LYS A 4 -55.76 -1.19 -5.33
C LYS A 4 -55.19 -0.88 -3.95
N SER A 5 -54.40 -1.83 -3.43
CA SER A 5 -53.21 -1.54 -2.64
C SER A 5 -52.03 -2.18 -3.40
N GLU A 6 -51.22 -1.31 -3.98
CA GLU A 6 -49.93 -1.59 -4.60
C GLU A 6 -48.89 -1.60 -3.47
N ASP A 7 -48.03 -2.62 -3.44
CA ASP A 7 -46.72 -2.57 -2.76
C ASP A 7 -45.68 -3.26 -3.67
N PRO A 8 -44.41 -2.84 -3.61
CA PRO A 8 -43.55 -2.73 -4.78
C PRO A 8 -42.60 -3.91 -5.00
N GLU A 9 -42.13 -3.94 -6.24
CA GLU A 9 -41.22 -4.87 -6.89
C GLU A 9 -40.01 -5.29 -6.05
N ASP A 10 -39.88 -6.59 -5.82
CA ASP A 10 -38.69 -7.24 -5.30
C ASP A 10 -37.68 -7.37 -6.46
N VAL A 11 -36.68 -6.49 -6.45
CA VAL A 11 -35.61 -6.48 -7.46
C VAL A 11 -34.75 -7.71 -7.26
N SER A 12 -35.01 -8.70 -8.11
CA SER A 12 -34.16 -9.83 -8.49
C SER A 12 -32.66 -9.51 -8.31
N SER A 13 -32.12 -9.97 -7.18
CA SER A 13 -30.69 -10.20 -6.99
C SER A 13 -30.22 -11.19 -8.05
N SER A 14 -29.63 -10.68 -9.13
CA SER A 14 -28.80 -11.45 -10.04
C SER A 14 -27.52 -11.83 -9.29
N ALA A 15 -27.65 -12.86 -8.46
CA ALA A 15 -26.52 -13.66 -8.05
C ALA A 15 -25.99 -14.32 -9.32
N CYS A 16 -24.86 -13.81 -9.82
CA CYS A 16 -24.04 -14.52 -10.78
C CYS A 16 -23.55 -15.81 -10.10
N ASN A 17 -24.36 -16.86 -10.17
CA ASN A 17 -23.96 -18.22 -9.88
C ASN A 17 -22.94 -18.63 -10.94
N ILE A 18 -21.67 -18.29 -10.70
CA ILE A 18 -20.58 -18.93 -11.41
C ILE A 18 -20.46 -20.31 -10.79
N ASN A 19 -21.17 -21.25 -11.43
CA ASN A 19 -20.92 -22.68 -11.31
C ASN A 19 -19.44 -22.90 -11.63
N TYR A 20 -18.59 -23.04 -10.62
CA TYR A 20 -17.28 -23.64 -10.82
C TYR A 20 -17.52 -25.11 -11.11
N GLY A 21 -17.75 -25.41 -12.39
CA GLY A 21 -17.68 -26.75 -12.94
C GLY A 21 -16.33 -27.32 -12.57
N ASN A 22 -16.36 -28.25 -11.61
CA ASN A 22 -15.22 -29.00 -11.10
C ASN A 22 -14.84 -30.07 -12.13
N GLU A 23 -14.44 -29.65 -13.32
CA GLU A 23 -14.19 -30.57 -14.43
C GLU A 23 -13.24 -30.00 -15.50
N PHE A 24 -12.16 -29.28 -15.14
CA PHE A 24 -11.06 -29.06 -16.10
C PHE A 24 -9.72 -28.61 -15.48
N LEU A 25 -9.08 -29.43 -14.65
CA LEU A 25 -7.63 -29.30 -14.39
C LEU A 25 -6.99 -30.68 -14.23
N SER A 26 -6.96 -31.43 -15.34
CA SER A 26 -6.02 -32.55 -15.51
C SER A 26 -5.62 -32.63 -16.97
N THR A 27 -4.86 -31.64 -17.41
CA THR A 27 -4.12 -31.72 -18.66
C THR A 27 -2.78 -31.05 -18.46
N ASN A 28 -1.73 -31.88 -18.41
CA ASN A 28 -0.32 -31.58 -18.63
C ASN A 28 0.11 -30.11 -18.54
N ASN A 29 0.84 -29.78 -17.47
CA ASN A 29 1.66 -28.57 -17.35
C ASN A 29 2.87 -28.65 -18.30
N ASP A 30 2.62 -28.89 -19.59
CA ASP A 30 3.66 -28.82 -20.60
C ASP A 30 3.99 -27.33 -20.85
N PRO A 31 5.22 -26.87 -20.57
CA PRO A 31 5.60 -25.47 -20.70
C PRO A 31 5.36 -24.92 -22.12
N GLU A 32 5.52 -25.77 -23.13
CA GLU A 32 5.36 -25.41 -24.54
C GLU A 32 3.91 -25.05 -24.87
N THR A 33 2.95 -25.80 -24.32
CA THR A 33 1.52 -25.54 -24.47
C THR A 33 1.10 -24.21 -23.83
N ILE A 34 1.71 -23.86 -22.69
CA ILE A 34 1.45 -22.58 -22.00
C ILE A 34 1.99 -21.41 -22.83
N ASP A 35 3.21 -21.53 -23.37
CA ASP A 35 3.81 -20.49 -24.22
C ASP A 35 3.02 -20.23 -25.51
N ILE A 36 2.45 -21.29 -26.11
CA ILE A 36 1.58 -21.16 -27.29
C ILE A 36 0.30 -20.40 -26.94
N LEU A 37 -0.39 -20.77 -25.85
CA LEU A 37 -1.60 -20.08 -25.37
C LEU A 37 -1.33 -18.60 -25.06
N PHE A 38 -0.19 -18.32 -24.43
CA PHE A 38 0.22 -16.94 -24.12
C PHE A 38 0.47 -16.13 -25.39
N SER A 39 1.15 -16.74 -26.37
CA SER A 39 1.47 -16.10 -27.66
C SER A 39 0.20 -15.80 -28.46
N GLU A 40 -0.77 -16.70 -28.48
CA GLU A 40 -2.05 -16.50 -29.16
C GLU A 40 -2.88 -15.38 -28.55
N GLU A 41 -2.97 -15.30 -27.22
CA GLU A 41 -3.68 -14.22 -26.53
C GLU A 41 -2.99 -12.86 -26.75
N LEU A 42 -1.65 -12.82 -26.69
CA LEU A 42 -0.92 -11.59 -27.01
C LEU A 42 -1.15 -11.14 -28.46
N LEU A 43 -1.28 -12.07 -29.40
CA LEU A 43 -1.57 -11.77 -30.80
C LEU A 43 -3.01 -11.24 -31.04
N LYS A 44 -3.94 -11.43 -30.10
CA LYS A 44 -5.29 -10.84 -30.16
C LYS A 44 -5.34 -9.39 -29.70
N LEU A 45 -4.33 -8.92 -28.95
CA LEU A 45 -4.24 -7.54 -28.51
C LEU A 45 -3.88 -6.59 -29.66
N SER A 46 -4.33 -5.33 -29.56
CA SER A 46 -3.89 -4.27 -30.48
C SER A 46 -2.41 -3.97 -30.31
N ILE A 47 -1.81 -3.34 -31.32
CA ILE A 47 -0.40 -2.94 -31.29
C ILE A 47 -0.15 -1.94 -30.14
N GLU A 48 -1.08 -1.02 -29.89
CA GLU A 48 -0.98 -0.09 -28.76
C GLU A 48 -0.98 -0.84 -27.42
N ALA A 49 -1.91 -1.79 -27.22
CA ALA A 49 -2.01 -2.55 -25.98
C ALA A 49 -0.77 -3.42 -25.72
N ARG A 50 -0.18 -4.01 -26.77
CA ARG A 50 1.10 -4.76 -26.64
C ARG A 50 2.25 -3.84 -26.25
N ASN A 51 2.34 -2.66 -26.86
CA ASN A 51 3.38 -1.69 -26.52
C ASN A 51 3.20 -1.20 -25.08
N GLU A 52 1.97 -0.95 -24.62
CA GLU A 52 1.72 -0.55 -23.23
C GLU A 52 2.11 -1.65 -22.24
N ILE A 53 1.76 -2.91 -22.50
CA ILE A 53 2.16 -4.05 -21.66
C ILE A 53 3.68 -4.21 -21.67
N GLN A 54 4.31 -4.06 -22.84
CA GLN A 54 5.75 -4.18 -22.98
C GLN A 54 6.48 -3.03 -22.24
N GLU A 55 5.98 -1.80 -22.36
CA GLU A 55 6.50 -0.64 -21.64
C GLU A 55 6.26 -0.75 -20.13
N GLU A 56 5.16 -1.33 -19.68
CA GLU A 56 4.86 -1.59 -18.26
C GLU A 56 5.77 -2.70 -17.71
N ALA A 57 5.83 -3.85 -18.38
CA ALA A 57 6.66 -4.99 -18.00
C ALA A 57 8.15 -4.60 -17.95
N HIS A 58 8.58 -3.75 -18.88
CA HIS A 58 9.91 -3.19 -18.89
C HIS A 58 10.04 -1.88 -18.13
N GLY A 59 9.01 -1.37 -17.45
CA GLY A 59 9.10 -0.15 -16.63
C GLY A 59 9.57 1.12 -17.37
N VAL A 60 9.40 1.18 -18.70
CA VAL A 60 9.84 2.30 -19.56
C VAL A 60 8.92 3.51 -19.40
N ARG A 61 7.63 3.28 -19.12
CA ARG A 61 6.64 4.36 -18.98
C ARG A 61 6.55 4.86 -17.54
N CYS A 62 7.03 6.08 -17.30
CA CYS A 62 6.81 6.77 -16.03
C CYS A 62 5.48 7.54 -16.08
N LEU A 63 4.52 7.14 -15.24
CA LEU A 63 3.24 7.86 -15.09
C LEU A 63 3.33 9.07 -14.14
N ALA A 64 4.49 9.31 -13.54
CA ALA A 64 4.66 10.42 -12.61
C ALA A 64 4.61 11.76 -13.36
N PRO A 65 3.76 12.70 -12.94
CA PRO A 65 3.75 14.04 -13.50
C PRO A 65 5.06 14.76 -13.20
N GLU A 66 5.43 15.72 -14.05
CA GLU A 66 6.59 16.57 -13.81
C GLU A 66 6.36 17.47 -12.58
N GLU A 67 7.20 17.32 -11.56
CA GLU A 67 7.04 18.03 -10.30
C GLU A 67 7.55 19.48 -10.40
N THR A 68 6.64 20.44 -10.50
CA THR A 68 6.97 21.87 -10.36
C THR A 68 6.79 22.36 -8.91
N PRO A 69 7.55 23.37 -8.45
CA PRO A 69 7.37 23.94 -7.11
C PRO A 69 5.95 24.47 -6.86
N GLU A 70 5.28 24.98 -7.90
CA GLU A 70 3.90 25.45 -7.86
C GLU A 70 2.93 24.29 -7.63
N MET A 71 3.11 23.19 -8.39
CA MET A 71 2.30 21.99 -8.26
C MET A 71 2.45 21.37 -6.87
N ILE A 72 3.68 21.27 -6.35
CA ILE A 72 3.96 20.74 -5.01
C ILE A 72 3.24 21.57 -3.94
N ARG A 73 3.37 22.90 -3.99
CA ARG A 73 2.74 23.81 -3.02
C ARG A 73 1.21 23.69 -3.06
N ASP A 74 0.63 23.66 -4.25
CA ASP A 74 -0.82 23.52 -4.41
C ASP A 74 -1.33 22.15 -3.93
N ALA A 75 -0.61 21.08 -4.26
CA ALA A 75 -0.94 19.73 -3.82
C ALA A 75 -0.86 19.59 -2.30
N LEU A 76 0.18 20.11 -1.65
CA LEU A 76 0.31 20.08 -0.19
C LEU A 76 -0.80 20.88 0.51
N ARG A 77 -1.20 22.02 -0.06
CA ARG A 77 -2.33 22.81 0.43
C ARG A 77 -3.63 22.02 0.31
N LYS A 78 -3.93 21.47 -0.87
CA LYS A 78 -5.12 20.64 -1.11
C LYS A 78 -5.14 19.40 -0.22
N PHE A 79 -3.98 18.78 -0.02
CA PHE A 79 -3.80 17.61 0.84
C PHE A 79 -4.17 17.89 2.29
N SER A 80 -3.77 19.05 2.81
CA SER A 80 -4.17 19.49 4.16
C SER A 80 -5.69 19.62 4.27
N ASN A 81 -6.33 20.27 3.27
CA ASN A 81 -7.78 20.42 3.24
C ASN A 81 -8.52 19.08 3.12
N GLU A 82 -7.98 18.11 2.37
CA GLU A 82 -8.56 16.77 2.24
C GLU A 82 -8.46 15.97 3.55
N LEU A 83 -7.36 16.10 4.30
CA LEU A 83 -7.25 15.47 5.61
C LEU A 83 -8.34 15.96 6.57
N ASP A 84 -8.68 17.24 6.54
CA ASP A 84 -9.72 17.82 7.40
C ASP A 84 -11.13 17.32 7.07
N LYS A 85 -11.36 16.80 5.85
CA LYS A 85 -12.65 16.24 5.41
C LYS A 85 -12.83 14.78 5.83
N LEU A 86 -11.76 14.08 6.21
CA LEU A 86 -11.84 12.66 6.51
C LEU A 86 -12.58 12.39 7.84
N PRO A 87 -13.29 11.24 7.96
CA PRO A 87 -13.99 10.89 9.20
C PRO A 87 -13.06 10.79 10.41
N ARG A 88 -13.52 11.29 11.56
CA ARG A 88 -12.74 11.31 12.82
C ARG A 88 -12.21 9.93 13.26
N HIS A 89 -12.97 8.86 13.01
CA HIS A 89 -12.56 7.50 13.39
C HIS A 89 -11.33 7.04 12.61
N THR A 90 -11.24 7.38 11.32
CA THR A 90 -10.07 7.09 10.47
C THR A 90 -8.88 7.99 10.85
N MET A 91 -9.17 9.19 11.33
CA MET A 91 -8.18 10.21 11.67
C MET A 91 -7.68 10.16 13.11
N ARG A 92 -8.04 9.15 13.91
CA ARG A 92 -7.62 9.03 15.31
C ARG A 92 -6.10 9.18 15.48
N ALA A 93 -5.32 8.42 14.71
CA ALA A 93 -3.86 8.47 14.77
C ALA A 93 -3.31 9.85 14.35
N TYR A 94 -3.89 10.46 13.32
CA TYR A 94 -3.53 11.82 12.91
C TYR A 94 -3.83 12.85 14.02
N HIS A 95 -4.98 12.78 14.69
CA HIS A 95 -5.28 13.69 15.79
C HIS A 95 -4.33 13.52 16.97
N ILE A 96 -3.90 12.30 17.28
CA ILE A 96 -2.86 12.05 18.29
C ILE A 96 -1.55 12.73 17.86
N SER A 97 -1.15 12.62 16.60
CA SER A 97 0.05 13.26 16.07
C SER A 97 -0.02 14.79 16.00
N GLN A 98 -1.20 15.40 16.19
CA GLN A 98 -1.35 16.85 16.28
C GLN A 98 -1.24 17.39 17.71
N LYS A 99 -1.24 16.52 18.73
CA LYS A 99 -1.13 16.96 20.13
C LYS A 99 0.18 17.74 20.31
N PRO A 100 0.15 18.89 21.02
CA PRO A 100 1.35 19.68 21.24
C PRO A 100 2.36 18.85 22.02
N THR A 101 3.55 18.70 21.45
CA THR A 101 4.68 18.10 22.14
C THR A 101 5.02 18.97 23.35
N GLN A 102 5.29 18.38 24.52
CA GLN A 102 5.69 19.11 25.74
C GLN A 102 7.04 19.86 25.62
N ARG A 103 7.62 19.93 24.42
CA ARG A 103 8.89 20.60 24.14
C ARG A 103 8.64 22.07 23.85
N SER A 104 9.47 22.93 24.43
CA SER A 104 9.51 24.37 24.15
C SER A 104 10.72 24.68 23.26
N PRO A 105 10.55 25.26 22.07
CA PRO A 105 9.29 25.64 21.41
C PRO A 105 8.51 24.43 20.87
N PRO A 106 7.17 24.54 20.71
CA PRO A 106 6.34 23.49 20.14
C PRO A 106 6.82 23.17 18.72
N GLN A 107 7.41 21.99 18.57
CA GLN A 107 7.97 21.54 17.30
C GLN A 107 6.86 20.96 16.42
N ARG A 108 6.83 21.33 15.14
CA ARG A 108 5.98 20.67 14.14
C ARG A 108 6.30 19.17 14.14
N THR A 109 5.27 18.35 14.25
CA THR A 109 5.43 16.90 14.27
C THR A 109 5.93 16.39 12.92
N PHE A 110 6.68 15.28 12.95
CA PHE A 110 7.30 14.70 11.75
C PHE A 110 6.31 14.48 10.60
N VAL A 111 5.08 14.06 10.92
CA VAL A 111 4.01 13.80 9.95
C VAL A 111 3.49 15.06 9.23
N ASN A 112 3.79 16.23 9.77
CA ASN A 112 3.41 17.53 9.20
C ASN A 112 4.52 18.15 8.36
N THR A 113 5.66 17.47 8.20
CA THR A 113 6.71 17.92 7.29
C THR A 113 6.30 17.69 5.84
N ASP A 114 6.72 18.60 4.96
CA ASP A 114 6.43 18.49 3.52
C ASP A 114 7.01 17.19 2.94
N ASP A 115 8.23 16.80 3.35
CA ASP A 115 8.85 15.54 2.92
C ASP A 115 7.98 14.33 3.27
N PHE A 116 7.44 14.26 4.48
CA PHE A 116 6.58 13.15 4.89
C PHE A 116 5.31 13.08 4.04
N ARG A 117 4.63 14.23 3.85
CA ARG A 117 3.37 14.30 3.08
C ARG A 117 3.59 14.04 1.59
N LEU A 118 4.71 14.50 1.05
CA LEU A 118 5.08 14.28 -0.36
C LEU A 118 5.26 12.81 -0.69
N ARG A 119 5.66 11.95 0.26
CA ARG A 119 5.74 10.50 0.03
C ARG A 119 4.39 9.93 -0.39
N PHE A 120 3.31 10.34 0.26
CA PHE A 120 1.95 9.86 -0.05
C PHE A 120 1.42 10.47 -1.34
N LEU A 121 1.68 11.77 -1.57
CA LEU A 121 1.31 12.42 -2.82
C LEU A 121 2.00 11.74 -4.02
N ARG A 122 3.31 11.54 -3.96
CA ARG A 122 4.08 10.86 -5.02
C ARG A 122 3.61 9.42 -5.23
N ALA A 123 3.38 8.68 -4.15
CA ALA A 123 2.90 7.29 -4.21
C ALA A 123 1.52 7.16 -4.87
N GLN A 124 0.72 8.23 -4.90
CA GLN A 124 -0.61 8.26 -5.52
C GLN A 124 -0.65 9.17 -6.75
N LEU A 125 0.50 9.47 -7.37
CA LEU A 125 0.60 10.31 -8.57
C LEU A 125 -0.11 11.66 -8.42
N PHE A 126 -0.02 12.25 -7.22
CA PHE A 126 -0.69 13.49 -6.81
C PHE A 126 -2.23 13.47 -6.82
N ASP A 127 -2.86 12.29 -6.80
CA ASP A 127 -4.27 12.13 -6.47
C ASP A 127 -4.47 12.43 -4.97
N VAL A 128 -4.82 13.69 -4.69
CA VAL A 128 -4.88 14.22 -3.32
C VAL A 128 -5.85 13.45 -2.41
N PRO A 129 -7.10 13.16 -2.82
CA PRO A 129 -8.01 12.36 -1.98
C PRO A 129 -7.49 10.95 -1.68
N LYS A 130 -6.89 10.26 -2.67
CA LYS A 130 -6.30 8.93 -2.43
C LYS A 130 -5.09 9.03 -1.50
N ALA A 131 -4.23 10.01 -1.71
CA ALA A 131 -3.04 10.24 -0.89
C ALA A 131 -3.42 10.50 0.58
N ALA A 132 -4.45 11.32 0.83
CA ALA A 132 -4.94 11.62 2.18
C ALA A 132 -5.45 10.36 2.89
N ARG A 133 -6.26 9.53 2.20
CA ARG A 133 -6.72 8.22 2.72
C ARG A 133 -5.55 7.27 2.98
N CYS A 134 -4.58 7.22 2.07
CA CYS A 134 -3.39 6.40 2.20
C CYS A 134 -2.59 6.79 3.45
N MET A 135 -2.38 8.09 3.68
CA MET A 135 -1.71 8.58 4.89
C MET A 135 -2.49 8.25 6.16
N ALA A 136 -3.80 8.44 6.18
CA ALA A 136 -4.62 8.11 7.35
C ALA A 136 -4.53 6.61 7.71
N ASN A 137 -4.60 5.74 6.70
CA ASN A 137 -4.45 4.29 6.89
C ASN A 137 -3.04 3.93 7.37
N TYR A 138 -2.00 4.55 6.80
CA TYR A 138 -0.63 4.35 7.26
C TYR A 138 -0.47 4.73 8.74
N LEU A 139 -0.94 5.90 9.15
CA LEU A 139 -0.83 6.34 10.55
C LEU A 139 -1.59 5.43 11.51
N LYS A 140 -2.75 4.90 11.08
CA LYS A 140 -3.48 3.89 11.85
C LYS A 140 -2.64 2.62 12.04
N VAL A 141 -2.11 2.05 10.96
CA VAL A 141 -1.28 0.83 11.01
C VAL A 141 -0.05 1.04 11.90
N ILE A 142 0.62 2.20 11.78
CA ILE A 142 1.77 2.53 12.60
C ILE A 142 1.39 2.68 14.08
N LEU A 143 0.28 3.33 14.39
CA LEU A 143 -0.21 3.42 15.76
C LEU A 143 -0.52 2.04 16.35
N ASP A 144 -1.19 1.18 15.58
CA ASP A 144 -1.65 -0.12 16.03
C ASP A 144 -0.49 -1.13 16.24
N HIS A 145 0.58 -1.04 15.44
CA HIS A 145 1.69 -2.01 15.49
C HIS A 145 2.97 -1.50 16.15
N VAL A 146 3.21 -0.19 16.14
CA VAL A 146 4.47 0.40 16.61
C VAL A 146 4.23 1.24 17.87
N GLY A 147 3.07 1.92 17.93
CA GLY A 147 2.67 2.75 19.07
C GLY A 147 2.80 4.25 18.81
N GLU A 148 2.38 5.05 19.79
CA GLU A 148 2.21 6.51 19.63
C GLU A 148 3.52 7.24 19.28
N TYR A 149 4.68 6.80 19.78
CA TYR A 149 5.95 7.49 19.56
C TYR A 149 6.31 7.59 18.06
N ALA A 150 5.89 6.63 17.25
CA ALA A 150 6.15 6.58 15.81
C ALA A 150 5.36 7.64 15.03
N LEU A 151 4.34 8.25 15.64
CA LEU A 151 3.59 9.36 15.07
C LEU A 151 4.33 10.71 15.20
N PHE A 152 5.29 10.80 16.13
CA PHE A 152 5.99 12.05 16.43
C PHE A 152 7.39 12.11 15.83
N ARG A 153 8.02 10.96 15.57
CA ARG A 153 9.37 10.86 15.01
C ARG A 153 9.53 9.63 14.10
N PRO A 154 10.52 9.62 13.20
CA PRO A 154 10.89 8.42 12.46
C PRO A 154 11.23 7.25 13.39
N ILE A 155 10.81 6.05 12.99
CA ILE A 155 11.18 4.78 13.64
C ILE A 155 12.68 4.55 13.44
N ARG A 156 13.36 4.15 14.51
CA ARG A 156 14.80 3.91 14.57
C ARG A 156 15.04 2.46 14.99
N LEU A 157 16.20 1.91 14.66
CA LEU A 157 16.56 0.55 15.06
C LEU A 157 16.61 0.37 16.59
N ASN A 158 16.87 1.45 17.33
CA ASN A 158 16.88 1.45 18.80
C ASN A 158 15.48 1.42 19.42
N ASP A 159 14.42 1.55 18.62
CA ASP A 159 13.03 1.46 19.10
C ASP A 159 12.60 0.01 19.33
N PHE A 160 13.34 -0.93 18.76
CA PHE A 160 13.09 -2.36 18.85
C PHE A 160 13.85 -2.98 20.03
N THR A 161 13.25 -4.02 20.62
CA THR A 161 13.85 -4.86 21.66
C THR A 161 15.15 -5.52 21.17
N LYS A 162 15.98 -6.02 22.10
CA LYS A 162 17.23 -6.70 21.71
C LYS A 162 16.96 -7.95 20.89
N GLU A 163 15.85 -8.62 21.16
CA GLU A 163 15.36 -9.81 20.51
C GLU A 163 14.96 -9.51 19.06
N GLU A 164 14.15 -8.49 18.82
CA GLU A 164 13.79 -8.02 17.48
C GLU A 164 15.03 -7.54 16.70
N GLN A 165 15.94 -6.82 17.36
CA GLN A 165 17.20 -6.41 16.74
C GLN A 165 18.07 -7.60 16.34
N ARG A 166 18.07 -8.70 17.10
CA ARG A 166 18.76 -9.94 16.70
C ARG A 166 18.13 -10.53 15.44
N VAL A 167 16.79 -10.50 15.33
CA VAL A 167 16.08 -10.93 14.11
C VAL A 167 16.48 -10.08 12.90
N PHE A 168 16.50 -8.74 13.04
CA PHE A 168 16.97 -7.87 11.94
C PHE A 168 18.41 -8.19 11.51
N ARG A 169 19.29 -8.52 12.46
CA ARG A 169 20.69 -8.89 12.17
C ARG A 169 20.86 -10.25 11.50
N LYS A 170 19.86 -11.14 11.56
CA LYS A 170 19.88 -12.39 10.76
C LYS A 170 19.88 -12.08 9.25
N GLY A 171 19.46 -10.89 8.84
CA GLY A 171 19.50 -10.48 7.44
C GLY A 171 18.53 -11.25 6.55
N LEU A 172 17.39 -11.68 7.10
CA LEU A 172 16.33 -12.38 6.36
C LEU A 172 15.69 -11.51 5.29
N ALA A 173 15.74 -10.18 5.46
CA ALA A 173 15.35 -9.22 4.44
C ALA A 173 16.52 -8.25 4.21
N GLN A 174 17.01 -8.18 2.97
CA GLN A 174 18.16 -7.35 2.60
C GLN A 174 17.83 -6.41 1.45
N LEU A 175 18.19 -5.13 1.63
CA LEU A 175 18.21 -4.18 0.53
C LEU A 175 19.55 -4.27 -0.18
N LEU A 176 19.53 -4.61 -1.47
CA LEU A 176 20.75 -4.68 -2.25
C LEU A 176 21.35 -3.27 -2.45
N PRO A 177 22.69 -3.15 -2.53
CA PRO A 177 23.34 -1.87 -2.75
C PRO A 177 23.04 -1.32 -4.16
N TYR A 178 22.71 -2.21 -5.10
CA TYR A 178 22.34 -1.89 -6.46
C TYR A 178 20.84 -1.63 -6.60
N ARG A 179 20.50 -0.86 -7.63
CA ARG A 179 19.13 -0.66 -8.09
C ARG A 179 18.91 -1.53 -9.33
N ASP A 180 17.66 -1.82 -9.66
CA ASP A 180 17.33 -2.43 -10.94
C ASP A 180 17.55 -1.43 -12.10
N ARG A 181 17.26 -1.88 -13.33
CA ARG A 181 17.40 -1.03 -14.54
C ARG A 181 16.54 0.23 -14.52
N HIS A 182 15.53 0.31 -13.64
CA HIS A 182 14.59 1.41 -13.50
C HIS A 182 14.86 2.25 -12.25
N GLY A 183 16.00 2.03 -11.59
CA GLY A 183 16.36 2.76 -10.38
C GLY A 183 15.54 2.36 -9.15
N ARG A 184 14.78 1.25 -9.18
CA ARG A 184 14.05 0.75 -8.00
C ARG A 184 15.00 0.05 -7.04
N ARG A 185 14.71 0.12 -5.74
CA ARG A 185 15.45 -0.64 -4.71
C ARG A 185 15.02 -2.10 -4.79
N VAL A 186 16.00 -3.01 -4.71
CA VAL A 186 15.74 -4.44 -4.71
C VAL A 186 15.77 -4.95 -3.27
N LEU A 187 14.64 -5.49 -2.82
CA LEU A 187 14.51 -6.19 -1.54
C LEU A 187 14.56 -7.70 -1.81
N VAL A 188 15.52 -8.39 -1.20
CA VAL A 188 15.61 -9.85 -1.22
C VAL A 188 15.15 -10.37 0.13
N VAL A 189 14.21 -11.32 0.12
CA VAL A 189 13.73 -11.99 1.33
C VAL A 189 14.15 -13.46 1.26
N PHE A 190 14.93 -13.89 2.24
CA PHE A 190 15.36 -15.27 2.38
C PHE A 190 14.33 -16.04 3.21
N MET A 191 13.55 -16.88 2.52
CA MET A 191 12.57 -17.78 3.14
C MET A 191 13.24 -19.13 3.38
N GLY A 192 13.85 -19.30 4.57
CA GLY A 192 14.46 -20.55 5.02
C GLY A 192 13.92 -20.96 6.41
N GLU A 193 14.50 -22.00 7.01
CA GLU A 193 14.10 -22.51 8.34
C GLU A 193 14.04 -21.41 9.41
N ASP A 194 14.98 -20.45 9.36
CA ASP A 194 15.03 -19.27 10.22
C ASP A 194 13.76 -18.38 10.15
N TRP A 195 13.03 -18.40 9.03
CA TRP A 195 11.80 -17.61 8.86
C TRP A 195 10.64 -18.20 9.66
N GLU A 196 10.55 -19.54 9.73
CA GLU A 196 9.52 -20.23 10.49
C GLU A 196 9.69 -19.98 11.99
N GLU A 197 10.92 -20.00 12.50
CA GLU A 197 11.23 -19.67 13.90
C GLU A 197 10.86 -18.23 14.29
N VAL A 198 11.12 -17.27 13.39
CA VAL A 198 10.76 -15.86 13.60
C VAL A 198 9.24 -15.71 13.69
N SER A 199 8.49 -16.44 12.85
CA SER A 199 7.02 -16.38 12.85
C SER A 199 6.42 -16.86 14.18
N VAL A 200 7.03 -17.85 14.83
CA VAL A 200 6.61 -18.37 16.14
C VAL A 200 6.98 -17.38 17.24
N THR A 201 8.19 -16.82 17.19
CA THR A 201 8.69 -15.86 18.18
C THR A 201 7.89 -14.56 18.18
N LEU A 202 7.57 -14.01 17.01
CA LEU A 202 6.76 -12.79 16.88
C LEU A 202 5.30 -13.00 17.30
N LYS A 203 4.76 -14.20 17.15
CA LYS A 203 3.41 -14.56 17.65
C LYS A 203 3.38 -14.74 19.17
N ALA A 204 4.51 -15.11 19.78
CA ALA A 204 4.62 -15.40 21.21
C ALA A 204 5.07 -14.18 22.04
N ALA A 205 5.70 -13.17 21.43
CA ALA A 205 6.11 -11.97 22.13
C ALA A 205 4.89 -11.10 22.47
N PRO A 206 4.60 -10.82 23.77
CA PRO A 206 3.65 -9.77 24.10
C PRO A 206 4.19 -8.45 23.52
N ILE A 207 3.32 -7.70 22.85
CA ILE A 207 3.64 -6.35 22.38
C ILE A 207 3.81 -5.48 23.63
N SER A 208 5.04 -5.42 24.15
CA SER A 208 5.37 -4.59 25.30
C SER A 208 5.50 -3.15 24.81
N HIS A 209 4.47 -2.36 25.06
CA HIS A 209 4.50 -0.89 24.96
C HIS A 209 4.91 -0.27 26.30
#